data_AF-A0A7V4X8Z1-F1
#
_entry.id   AF-A0A7V4X8Z1-F1
#
_cell.length_a   1.000
_cell.length_b   1.000
_cell.length_c   1.000
_cell.angle_alpha   90.00
_cell.angle_beta   90.00
_cell.angle_gamma   90.00
#
_symmetry.space_group_name_H-M   'P 1'
#
loop_
_entity.id
_entity.type
_entity.pdbx_description
1 polymer ?
#
loop_
_entity_poly.entity_id
_entity_poly.type
_entity_poly.pdbx_seq_one_letter_code
_entity_poly.pdbx_strand_id
1 'polypeptide(L)'
;MNKNLVIVESPAKAKTIEKYLGSDFVVVASFGHVRDLPKGSLGIDIENDFKPSYSVLPKSRKIVAQLKKMAKSAPLVYLATDLDREGEAISWHIAQACGLQTQSTKADEHKVRRITFNEITKPAVLSALENPRDIDMNLVDSQQARRVIDRLLGYNLSPLLWKKVYKG
;
A
#
# COMPACT_ATOMS: atom_id res chain seq x y z
N MET A 1 -26.49 5.91 6.22
CA MET A 1 -25.34 5.40 7.00
C MET A 1 -24.07 5.60 6.20
N ASN A 2 -22.94 5.88 6.85
CA ASN A 2 -21.67 5.96 6.13
C ASN A 2 -21.26 4.56 5.68
N LYS A 3 -20.87 4.45 4.41
CA LYS A 3 -20.46 3.18 3.79
C LYS A 3 -19.04 2.81 4.20
N ASN A 4 -18.75 1.52 4.27
CA ASN A 4 -17.39 1.03 4.47
C ASN A 4 -16.55 1.31 3.23
N LEU A 5 -15.27 1.61 3.41
CA LEU A 5 -14.34 1.90 2.32
C LEU A 5 -13.50 0.67 2.02
N VAL A 6 -13.44 0.23 0.78
CA VAL A 6 -12.52 -0.83 0.32
C VAL A 6 -11.54 -0.21 -0.65
N ILE A 7 -10.24 -0.33 -0.37
CA ILE A 7 -9.18 0.20 -1.22
C ILE A 7 -8.47 -0.97 -1.88
N VAL A 8 -8.47 -0.98 -3.22
CA VAL A 8 -7.77 -1.97 -4.05
C VAL A 8 -6.64 -1.32 -4.83
N GLU A 9 -5.81 -2.12 -5.48
CA GLU A 9 -4.72 -1.61 -6.30
C GLU A 9 -5.21 -1.07 -7.65
N SER A 10 -6.04 -1.84 -8.37
CA SER A 10 -6.38 -1.57 -9.77
C SER A 10 -7.88 -1.26 -9.99
N PRO A 11 -8.22 -0.43 -10.99
CA PRO A 11 -9.62 -0.11 -11.32
C PRO A 11 -10.46 -1.31 -11.73
N ALA A 12 -9.83 -2.31 -12.36
CA ALA A 12 -10.51 -3.53 -12.78
C ALA A 12 -11.01 -4.32 -11.56
N LYS A 13 -10.16 -4.50 -10.54
CA LYS A 13 -10.55 -5.11 -9.26
C LYS A 13 -11.66 -4.32 -8.58
N ALA A 14 -11.56 -2.99 -8.59
CA ALA A 14 -12.57 -2.13 -7.94
C ALA A 14 -13.97 -2.38 -8.51
N LYS A 15 -14.10 -2.36 -9.85
CA LYS A 15 -15.38 -2.61 -10.54
C LYS A 15 -15.93 -4.01 -10.26
N THR A 16 -15.09 -5.02 -10.17
CA THR A 16 -15.54 -6.40 -9.91
C THR A 16 -15.98 -6.58 -8.46
N ILE A 17 -15.19 -6.10 -7.50
CA ILE A 17 -15.51 -6.22 -6.07
C ILE A 17 -16.74 -5.39 -5.69
N GLU A 18 -16.91 -4.21 -6.28
CA GLU A 18 -18.09 -3.36 -6.05
C GLU A 18 -19.40 -4.08 -6.41
N LYS A 19 -19.41 -4.88 -7.48
CA LYS A 19 -20.55 -5.72 -7.86
C LYS A 19 -20.87 -6.82 -6.84
N TYR A 20 -19.87 -7.28 -6.09
CA TYR A 20 -20.04 -8.35 -5.10
C TYR A 20 -20.50 -7.84 -3.74
N LEU A 21 -20.01 -6.66 -3.33
CA LEU A 21 -20.25 -6.09 -2.01
C LEU A 21 -21.53 -5.27 -1.90
N GLY A 22 -22.05 -4.75 -3.02
CA GLY A 22 -23.30 -4.01 -3.04
C GLY A 22 -23.21 -2.61 -2.40
N SER A 23 -24.35 -2.10 -1.94
CA SER A 23 -24.53 -0.70 -1.57
C SER A 23 -23.86 -0.26 -0.27
N ASP A 24 -23.46 -1.18 0.60
CA ASP A 24 -22.90 -0.87 1.93
C ASP A 24 -21.42 -0.52 1.89
N PHE A 25 -20.79 -0.73 0.73
CA PHE A 25 -19.38 -0.49 0.50
C PHE A 25 -19.17 0.55 -0.60
N VAL A 26 -18.02 1.23 -0.52
CA VAL A 26 -17.47 2.05 -1.60
C VAL A 26 -16.11 1.49 -1.92
N VAL A 27 -15.89 1.09 -3.18
CA VAL A 27 -14.64 0.47 -3.61
C VAL A 27 -13.85 1.45 -4.46
N VAL A 28 -12.59 1.72 -4.09
CA VAL A 28 -11.74 2.71 -4.75
C VAL A 28 -10.38 2.10 -5.09
N ALA A 29 -9.87 2.39 -6.28
CA ALA A 29 -8.52 2.00 -6.67
C ALA A 29 -7.48 3.05 -6.26
N SER A 30 -6.35 2.59 -5.73
CA SER A 30 -5.17 3.42 -5.41
C SER A 30 -4.27 3.70 -6.61
N PHE A 31 -4.41 2.91 -7.69
CA PHE A 31 -3.57 2.93 -8.89
C PHE A 31 -2.11 2.54 -8.61
N GLY A 32 -1.92 1.51 -7.78
CA GLY A 32 -0.61 0.97 -7.41
C GLY A 32 0.05 1.71 -6.24
N HIS A 33 1.38 1.78 -6.27
CA HIS A 33 2.17 2.47 -5.26
C HIS A 33 1.79 3.97 -5.17
N VAL A 34 1.53 4.43 -3.95
CA VAL A 34 1.22 5.83 -3.65
C VAL A 34 2.39 6.62 -3.08
N ARG A 35 3.39 5.91 -2.55
CA ARG A 35 4.62 6.44 -1.98
C ARG A 35 5.81 5.73 -2.59
N ASP A 36 6.94 6.41 -2.66
CA ASP A 36 8.23 5.83 -3.05
C ASP A 36 9.37 6.64 -2.43
N LEU A 37 10.57 6.09 -2.50
CA LEU A 37 11.81 6.80 -2.16
C LEU A 37 11.97 8.04 -3.06
N PRO A 38 12.53 9.15 -2.55
CA PRO A 38 12.73 10.37 -3.32
C PRO A 38 13.54 10.11 -4.59
N LYS A 39 13.24 10.91 -5.62
CA LYS A 39 14.05 10.96 -6.85
C LYS A 39 15.25 11.87 -6.62
N GLY A 40 16.43 11.45 -7.08
CA GLY A 40 17.64 12.28 -7.05
C GLY A 40 18.44 12.24 -5.74
N SER A 41 18.01 11.47 -4.75
CA SER A 41 18.81 11.16 -3.57
C SER A 41 18.68 9.67 -3.20
N LEU A 42 19.59 9.18 -2.37
CA LEU A 42 19.55 7.79 -1.92
C LEU A 42 18.23 7.48 -1.20
N GLY A 43 17.78 8.40 -0.33
CA GLY A 43 16.53 8.28 0.41
C GLY A 43 16.54 7.15 1.45
N ILE A 44 17.72 6.64 1.80
CA ILE A 44 17.96 5.60 2.79
C ILE A 44 19.00 6.15 3.75
N ASP A 45 18.69 6.11 5.02
CA ASP A 45 19.60 6.48 6.09
C ASP A 45 20.38 5.24 6.54
N ILE A 46 21.62 5.11 6.06
CA ILE A 46 22.47 3.94 6.32
C ILE A 46 22.91 3.91 7.79
N GLU A 47 23.13 5.07 8.40
CA GLU A 47 23.61 5.18 9.78
C GLU A 47 22.51 4.81 10.79
N ASN A 48 21.24 5.01 10.42
CA ASN A 48 20.09 4.72 11.26
C ASN A 48 19.31 3.49 10.75
N ASP A 49 19.98 2.33 10.74
CA ASP A 49 19.38 1.01 10.44
C ASP A 49 18.66 0.96 9.08
N PHE A 50 19.31 1.52 8.05
CA PHE A 50 18.80 1.55 6.68
C PHE A 50 17.41 2.17 6.53
N LYS A 51 17.04 3.10 7.40
CA LYS A 51 15.69 3.66 7.45
C LYS A 51 15.32 4.37 6.13
N PRO A 52 14.28 3.91 5.41
CA PRO A 52 13.87 4.52 4.17
C PRO A 52 13.02 5.77 4.42
N SER A 53 13.28 6.82 3.64
CA SER A 53 12.47 8.04 3.59
C SER A 53 11.52 7.99 2.42
N TYR A 54 10.23 7.75 2.67
CA TYR A 54 9.22 7.71 1.61
C TYR A 54 8.45 9.02 1.49
N SER A 55 8.22 9.43 0.24
CA SER A 55 7.39 10.60 -0.11
C SER A 55 6.21 10.19 -0.97
N VAL A 56 5.10 10.92 -0.88
CA VAL A 56 3.92 10.69 -1.75
C VAL A 56 4.28 11.08 -3.18
N LEU A 57 4.05 10.16 -4.11
CA LEU A 57 4.32 10.38 -5.53
C LEU A 57 3.47 11.55 -6.05
N PRO A 58 4.01 12.45 -6.89
CA PRO A 58 3.26 13.59 -7.43
C PRO A 58 1.93 13.18 -8.11
N LYS A 59 1.96 12.09 -8.88
CA LYS A 59 0.78 11.53 -9.56
C LYS A 59 -0.28 11.01 -8.57
N SER A 60 0.13 10.60 -7.38
CA SER A 60 -0.73 9.96 -6.38
C SER A 60 -1.30 10.95 -5.35
N ARG A 61 -0.90 12.22 -5.36
CA ARG A 61 -1.36 13.22 -4.37
C ARG A 61 -2.88 13.41 -4.37
N LYS A 62 -3.50 13.49 -5.56
CA LYS A 62 -4.95 13.66 -5.69
C LYS A 62 -5.71 12.46 -5.11
N ILE A 63 -5.30 11.25 -5.45
CA ILE A 63 -5.95 10.03 -4.95
C ILE A 63 -5.72 9.85 -3.45
N VAL A 64 -4.53 10.14 -2.92
CA VAL A 64 -4.26 10.09 -1.47
C VAL A 64 -5.13 11.08 -0.71
N ALA A 65 -5.30 12.31 -1.21
CA ALA A 65 -6.18 13.30 -0.58
C ALA A 65 -7.64 12.83 -0.56
N GLN A 66 -8.10 12.22 -1.66
CA GLN A 66 -9.44 11.63 -1.76
C GLN A 66 -9.61 10.45 -0.78
N LEU A 67 -8.69 9.49 -0.79
CA LEU A 67 -8.71 8.33 0.09
C LEU A 67 -8.70 8.75 1.56
N LYS A 68 -7.88 9.74 1.92
CA LYS A 68 -7.83 10.30 3.28
C LYS A 68 -9.18 10.92 3.71
N LYS A 69 -9.86 11.62 2.80
CA LYS A 69 -11.20 12.17 3.09
C LYS A 69 -12.24 11.06 3.29
N MET A 70 -12.24 10.06 2.41
CA MET A 70 -13.18 8.94 2.46
C MET A 70 -12.94 8.05 3.69
N ALA A 71 -11.68 7.79 4.03
CA ALA A 71 -11.27 7.02 5.20
C ALA A 71 -11.66 7.71 6.52
N LYS A 72 -11.71 9.05 6.56
CA LYS A 72 -12.21 9.78 7.73
C LYS A 72 -13.70 9.54 7.96
N SER A 73 -14.51 9.57 6.90
CA SER A 73 -15.96 9.36 6.99
C SER A 73 -16.36 7.89 7.12
N ALA A 74 -15.59 6.96 6.57
CA ALA A 74 -15.93 5.54 6.59
C ALA A 74 -15.89 4.97 8.02
N PRO A 75 -16.84 4.09 8.40
CA PRO A 75 -16.78 3.37 9.67
C PRO A 75 -15.57 2.44 9.71
N LEU A 76 -15.40 1.63 8.67
CA LEU A 76 -14.25 0.73 8.47
C LEU A 76 -13.59 0.98 7.11
N VAL A 77 -12.26 0.79 7.08
CA VAL A 77 -11.42 0.86 5.90
C VAL A 77 -10.76 -0.50 5.68
N TYR A 78 -11.13 -1.17 4.59
CA TYR A 78 -10.54 -2.44 4.17
C TYR A 78 -9.47 -2.20 3.10
N LEU A 79 -8.29 -2.76 3.31
CA LEU A 79 -7.20 -2.79 2.35
C LEU A 79 -7.22 -4.16 1.66
N ALA A 80 -7.50 -4.16 0.36
CA ALA A 80 -7.78 -5.35 -0.45
C ALA A 80 -6.81 -5.46 -1.63
N THR A 81 -5.52 -5.29 -1.36
CA THR A 81 -4.43 -5.52 -2.32
C THR A 81 -4.10 -7.01 -2.42
N ASP A 82 -3.23 -7.38 -3.36
CA ASP A 82 -2.92 -8.79 -3.63
C ASP A 82 -2.27 -9.51 -2.44
N LEU A 83 -2.46 -10.84 -2.39
CA LEU A 83 -1.86 -11.70 -1.38
C LEU A 83 -0.39 -11.99 -1.73
N ASP A 84 0.43 -10.95 -1.67
CA ASP A 84 1.88 -11.06 -1.75
C ASP A 84 2.54 -9.93 -0.95
N ARG A 85 3.88 -9.94 -0.91
CA ARG A 85 4.66 -8.90 -0.22
C ARG A 85 4.49 -7.51 -0.84
N GLU A 86 4.21 -7.41 -2.14
CA GLU A 86 4.05 -6.13 -2.83
C GLU A 86 2.70 -5.51 -2.46
N GLY A 87 1.64 -6.31 -2.51
CA GLY A 87 0.31 -5.94 -2.04
C GLY A 87 0.34 -5.54 -0.57
N GLU A 88 1.07 -6.25 0.28
CA GLU A 88 1.20 -5.87 1.69
C GLU A 88 1.90 -4.50 1.87
N ALA A 89 3.00 -4.27 1.15
CA ALA A 89 3.68 -2.97 1.16
C ALA A 89 2.83 -1.83 0.59
N ILE A 90 2.04 -2.07 -0.47
CA ILE A 90 1.09 -1.08 -1.01
C ILE A 90 0.05 -0.73 0.04
N SER A 91 -0.53 -1.73 0.71
CA SER A 91 -1.49 -1.54 1.80
C SER A 91 -0.90 -0.67 2.92
N TRP A 92 0.32 -0.98 3.36
CA TRP A 92 1.03 -0.19 4.36
C TRP A 92 1.28 1.25 3.89
N HIS A 93 1.77 1.43 2.66
CA HIS A 93 2.02 2.76 2.10
C HIS A 93 0.75 3.61 1.98
N ILE A 94 -0.39 3.02 1.61
CA ILE A 94 -1.68 3.71 1.54
C ILE A 94 -2.11 4.18 2.93
N ALA A 95 -2.04 3.30 3.93
CA ALA A 95 -2.42 3.63 5.28
C ALA A 95 -1.56 4.77 5.84
N GLN A 96 -0.24 4.67 5.69
CA GLN A 96 0.70 5.71 6.09
C GLN A 96 0.48 7.04 5.34
N ALA A 97 0.24 7.00 4.03
CA ALA A 97 -0.05 8.21 3.24
C ALA A 97 -1.34 8.91 3.70
N CYS A 98 -2.33 8.12 4.11
CA CYS A 98 -3.61 8.63 4.61
C CYS A 98 -3.54 9.04 6.10
N GLY A 99 -2.47 8.71 6.81
CA GLY A 99 -2.32 8.93 8.25
C GLY A 99 -3.23 8.02 9.08
N LEU A 100 -3.44 6.79 8.62
CA LEU A 100 -4.26 5.79 9.30
C LEU A 100 -3.38 4.90 10.17
N GLN A 101 -3.87 4.55 11.36
CA GLN A 101 -3.21 3.60 12.25
C GLN A 101 -3.50 2.17 11.78
N THR A 102 -2.45 1.39 11.58
CA THR A 102 -2.50 0.01 11.05
C THR A 102 -2.27 -1.05 12.12
N GLN A 103 -1.90 -0.63 13.32
CA GLN A 103 -1.61 -1.45 14.48
C GLN A 103 -2.40 -0.86 15.64
N SER A 104 -3.21 -1.66 16.32
CA SER A 104 -3.95 -1.17 17.49
C SER A 104 -3.04 -0.98 18.68
N THR A 105 -3.30 0.09 19.41
CA THR A 105 -2.88 0.22 20.82
C THR A 105 -4.00 -0.18 21.79
N LYS A 106 -5.25 -0.34 21.31
CA LYS A 106 -6.43 -0.78 22.07
C LYS A 106 -7.34 -1.63 21.17
N ALA A 107 -7.88 -2.72 21.70
CA ALA A 107 -8.60 -3.76 20.95
C ALA A 107 -9.86 -3.26 20.17
N ASP A 108 -10.44 -2.12 20.54
CA ASP A 108 -11.74 -1.65 20.01
C ASP A 108 -11.66 -0.56 18.92
N GLU A 109 -10.46 -0.18 18.44
CA GLU A 109 -10.27 0.96 17.50
C GLU A 109 -9.65 0.59 16.14
N HIS A 110 -9.77 -0.68 15.69
CA HIS A 110 -9.24 -1.08 14.37
C HIS A 110 -10.08 -0.53 13.21
N LYS A 111 -9.92 0.77 12.91
CA LYS A 111 -10.56 1.41 11.76
C LYS A 111 -10.04 0.87 10.42
N VAL A 112 -8.79 0.38 10.39
CA VAL A 112 -8.16 -0.18 9.20
C VAL A 112 -8.00 -1.68 9.35
N ARG A 113 -8.44 -2.42 8.33
CA ARG A 113 -8.35 -3.88 8.27
C ARG A 113 -7.80 -4.31 6.92
N ARG A 114 -7.02 -5.39 6.91
CA ARG A 114 -6.45 -6.03 5.72
C ARG A 114 -7.29 -7.26 5.38
N ILE A 115 -7.71 -7.38 4.12
CA ILE A 115 -8.41 -8.56 3.59
C ILE A 115 -7.66 -9.08 2.39
N THR A 116 -7.56 -10.40 2.26
CA THR A 116 -6.83 -11.06 1.19
C THR A 116 -7.64 -12.20 0.62
N PHE A 117 -7.52 -12.42 -0.69
CA PHE A 117 -8.19 -13.50 -1.39
C PHE A 117 -7.28 -13.95 -2.55
N ASN A 118 -7.24 -15.25 -2.81
CA ASN A 118 -6.45 -15.83 -3.90
C ASN A 118 -7.10 -15.63 -5.27
N GLU A 119 -8.42 -15.42 -5.28
CA GLU A 119 -9.23 -15.27 -6.48
C GLU A 119 -10.29 -14.20 -6.29
N ILE A 120 -10.69 -13.56 -7.40
CA ILE A 120 -11.68 -12.47 -7.39
C ILE A 120 -13.05 -13.07 -7.68
N THR A 121 -13.52 -13.95 -6.79
CA THR A 121 -14.86 -14.54 -6.83
C THR A 121 -15.73 -13.96 -5.70
N LYS A 122 -17.04 -13.93 -5.88
CA LYS A 122 -17.97 -13.43 -4.84
C LYS A 122 -17.79 -14.15 -3.49
N PRO A 123 -17.70 -15.50 -3.43
CA PRO A 123 -17.49 -16.20 -2.16
C PRO A 123 -16.16 -15.84 -1.49
N ALA A 124 -15.07 -15.78 -2.24
CA ALA A 124 -13.74 -15.47 -1.69
C ALA A 124 -13.69 -14.05 -1.10
N VAL A 125 -14.28 -13.07 -1.79
CA VAL A 125 -14.33 -11.68 -1.32
C VAL A 125 -15.17 -11.54 -0.05
N LEU A 126 -16.33 -12.21 0.02
CA LEU A 126 -17.18 -12.17 1.21
C LEU A 126 -16.52 -12.88 2.41
N SER A 127 -15.91 -14.03 2.20
CA SER A 127 -15.17 -14.75 3.25
C SER A 127 -13.98 -13.94 3.79
N ALA A 128 -13.29 -13.18 2.92
CA ALA A 128 -12.22 -12.30 3.34
C ALA A 128 -12.70 -11.13 4.22
N LEU A 129 -13.93 -10.65 4.02
CA LEU A 129 -14.54 -9.62 4.89
C LEU A 129 -14.94 -10.14 6.26
N GLU A 130 -15.25 -11.43 6.39
CA GLU A 130 -15.56 -12.09 7.66
C GLU A 130 -14.30 -12.34 8.49
N ASN A 131 -13.15 -12.52 7.83
CA ASN A 131 -11.86 -12.82 8.48
C ASN A 131 -10.80 -11.76 8.20
N PRO A 132 -11.04 -10.47 8.54
CA PRO A 132 -10.05 -9.43 8.33
C PRO A 132 -8.90 -9.60 9.33
N ARG A 133 -7.68 -9.23 8.92
CA ARG A 133 -6.48 -9.19 9.77
C ARG A 133 -5.86 -7.79 9.80
N ASP A 134 -4.84 -7.61 10.61
CA ASP A 134 -3.98 -6.43 10.52
C ASP A 134 -2.92 -6.60 9.43
N ILE A 135 -2.21 -5.51 9.11
CA ILE A 135 -1.09 -5.55 8.16
C ILE A 135 0.05 -6.38 8.76
N ASP A 136 0.57 -7.31 7.97
CA ASP A 136 1.72 -8.13 8.33
C ASP A 136 3.00 -7.34 8.07
N MET A 137 3.59 -6.83 9.15
CA MET A 137 4.81 -6.04 9.07
C MET A 137 6.01 -6.85 8.57
N ASN A 138 6.05 -8.18 8.75
CA ASN A 138 7.17 -8.98 8.24
C ASN A 138 7.18 -9.00 6.70
N LEU A 139 6.00 -9.05 6.07
CA LEU A 139 5.87 -8.99 4.61
C LEU A 139 6.20 -7.59 4.09
N VAL A 140 5.78 -6.55 4.82
CA VAL A 140 6.16 -5.16 4.53
C VAL A 140 7.67 -5.01 4.58
N ASP A 141 8.30 -5.40 5.69
CA ASP A 141 9.74 -5.29 5.92
C ASP A 141 10.54 -6.10 4.89
N SER A 142 10.04 -7.28 4.48
CA SER A 142 10.62 -8.07 3.40
C SER A 142 10.63 -7.32 2.06
N GLN A 143 9.54 -6.63 1.73
CA GLN A 143 9.49 -5.80 0.53
C GLN A 143 10.39 -4.56 0.65
N GLN A 144 10.41 -3.92 1.83
CA GLN A 144 11.25 -2.76 2.09
C GLN A 144 12.73 -3.10 2.00
N ALA A 145 13.16 -4.23 2.56
CA ALA A 145 14.53 -4.73 2.49
C ALA A 145 14.97 -4.92 1.02
N ARG A 146 14.13 -5.56 0.20
CA ARG A 146 14.40 -5.67 -1.26
C ARG A 146 14.54 -4.28 -1.89
N ARG A 147 13.64 -3.35 -1.59
CA ARG A 147 13.66 -2.00 -2.15
C ARG A 147 14.91 -1.22 -1.76
N VAL A 148 15.38 -1.40 -0.51
CA VAL A 148 16.61 -0.80 0.01
C VAL A 148 17.83 -1.38 -0.71
N ILE A 149 17.92 -2.71 -0.85
CA ILE A 149 19.01 -3.37 -1.58
C ILE A 149 19.08 -2.86 -3.03
N ASP A 150 17.95 -2.86 -3.74
CA ASP A 150 17.88 -2.39 -5.13
C ASP A 150 18.36 -0.94 -5.26
N ARG A 151 18.00 -0.08 -4.30
CA ARG A 151 18.41 1.32 -4.28
C ARG A 151 19.90 1.49 -4.01
N LEU A 152 20.46 0.78 -3.03
CA LEU A 152 21.89 0.85 -2.70
C LEU A 152 22.75 0.37 -3.88
N LEU A 153 22.36 -0.75 -4.50
CA LEU A 153 23.06 -1.28 -5.67
C LEU A 153 22.96 -0.32 -6.86
N GLY A 154 21.77 0.16 -7.20
CA GLY A 154 21.59 1.10 -8.30
C GLY A 154 22.36 2.40 -8.10
N TYR A 155 22.28 3.00 -6.91
CA TYR A 155 22.93 4.29 -6.66
C TYR A 155 24.46 4.20 -6.70
N ASN A 156 25.05 3.10 -6.19
CA ASN A 156 26.50 2.94 -6.13
C ASN A 156 27.10 2.36 -7.41
N LEU A 157 26.42 1.42 -8.07
CA LEU A 157 26.97 0.72 -9.24
C LEU A 157 26.68 1.45 -10.56
N SER A 158 25.57 2.16 -10.71
CA SER A 158 25.24 2.84 -11.98
C SER A 158 26.31 3.85 -12.43
N PRO A 159 26.86 4.73 -11.56
CA PRO A 159 27.95 5.64 -11.96
C PRO A 159 29.22 4.92 -12.37
N LEU A 160 29.54 3.80 -11.70
CA LEU A 160 30.71 2.98 -12.02
C LEU A 160 30.55 2.31 -13.39
N LEU A 161 29.38 1.74 -13.66
CA LEU A 161 29.06 1.11 -14.94
C LEU A 161 29.08 2.13 -16.08
N TRP A 162 28.51 3.33 -15.89
CA TRP A 162 28.60 4.40 -16.88
C TRP A 162 30.04 4.78 -17.18
N LYS A 163 30.90 4.92 -16.15
CA LYS A 163 32.32 5.25 -16.36
C LYS A 163 33.11 4.16 -17.11
N LYS A 164 32.74 2.89 -16.93
CA LYS A 164 33.55 1.75 -17.40
C LYS A 164 33.04 1.07 -18.67
N VAL A 165 31.73 1.06 -18.89
CA VAL A 165 31.08 0.34 -20.00
C VAL A 165 30.55 1.30 -21.04
N TYR A 166 30.01 2.45 -20.63
CA TYR A 166 29.35 3.39 -21.54
C TYR A 166 30.30 4.53 -21.92
N LYS A 167 30.96 4.43 -23.07
CA LYS A 167 31.74 5.52 -23.70
C LYS A 167 30.84 6.29 -24.69
N GLY A 168 29.84 7.01 -24.18
CA GLY A 168 29.00 7.89 -25.00
C GLY A 168 27.53 7.50 -25.04
#